data_AF-A0A2X6PZC7-F1
#
_entry.id   AF-A0A2X6PZC7-F1
#
_cell.length_a   1.000
_cell.length_b   1.000
_cell.length_c   1.000
_cell.angle_alpha   90.00
_cell.angle_beta   90.00
_cell.angle_gamma   90.00
#
_symmetry.space_group_name_H-M   'P 1'
#
loop_
_entity.id
_entity.type
_entity.pdbx_description
1 polymer ?
#
loop_
_entity_poly.entity_id
_entity_poly.type
_entity_poly.pdbx_seq_one_letter_code
_entity_poly.pdbx_strand_id
1 'polypeptide(L)'
;MKRKVLAMLVPALLVAGAANAAEVYNKDGNKLDLYGKVAGLHYFSDDSGSDGDMSYARIGFKGETQIADQFTGYGQWEFNIGANGPESDKGNTATRLAFAGFGFGQNGTFDYGRNYGVVYDVEAWTDMLPEFGGDTYAGADNFMNGRANSVATYRNNGFFGQVDGLNFALQYQGNNEKSGLFDQEGSGNGNGRKLAKENGDGYGMSTSYDFDFGLSLGLLTLTLTVPTIRFTKVLITLVMEIASMQLLAVKQQKHGPLVLNTTLITFT
;
A
#
# COMPACT_ATOMS: atom_id res chain seq x y z
N MET A 1 37.85 11.22 13.33
CA MET A 1 36.73 11.38 12.38
C MET A 1 35.44 11.48 13.18
N LYS A 2 34.69 12.59 13.07
CA LYS A 2 33.45 12.81 13.83
C LYS A 2 32.32 12.00 13.19
N ARG A 3 31.88 10.92 13.83
CA ARG A 3 30.69 10.17 13.41
C ARG A 3 29.46 11.01 13.76
N LYS A 4 28.88 11.71 12.77
CA LYS A 4 27.49 12.18 12.89
C LYS A 4 26.60 10.97 12.59
N VAL A 5 26.38 10.14 13.60
CA VAL A 5 25.32 9.12 13.56
C VAL A 5 24.02 9.88 13.81
N LEU A 6 23.44 10.44 12.76
CA LEU A 6 22.05 10.89 12.80
C LEU A 6 21.22 9.66 12.41
N ALA A 7 20.62 9.01 13.41
CA ALA A 7 19.73 7.89 13.20
C ALA A 7 18.54 8.36 12.34
N MET A 8 18.53 7.94 11.08
CA MET A 8 17.42 8.20 10.16
C MET A 8 16.22 7.36 10.61
N LEU A 9 15.20 8.03 11.14
CA LEU A 9 13.90 7.43 11.47
C LEU A 9 13.14 7.18 10.16
N VAL A 10 13.47 6.05 9.53
CA VAL A 10 12.72 5.52 8.40
C VAL A 10 11.54 4.71 8.97
N PRO A 11 10.28 4.96 8.57
CA PRO A 11 9.12 4.22 9.07
C PRO A 11 9.31 2.70 9.00
N ALA A 12 8.96 1.99 10.07
CA ALA A 12 9.17 0.55 10.23
C ALA A 12 8.58 -0.31 9.09
N LEU A 13 7.56 0.17 8.37
CA LEU A 13 6.99 -0.50 7.19
C LEU A 13 7.98 -0.59 6.00
N LEU A 14 8.97 0.30 5.91
CA LEU A 14 10.07 0.16 4.94
C LEU A 14 11.05 -0.95 5.36
N VAL A 15 10.91 -1.54 6.55
CA VAL A 15 11.83 -2.57 7.08
C VAL A 15 11.33 -4.00 6.85
N ALA A 16 10.04 -4.21 6.53
CA ALA A 16 9.44 -5.55 6.43
C ALA A 16 10.06 -6.49 5.36
N GLY A 17 10.90 -5.98 4.46
CA GLY A 17 11.70 -6.79 3.50
C GLY A 17 13.22 -6.61 3.61
N ALA A 18 13.71 -5.83 4.56
CA ALA A 18 15.12 -5.42 4.66
C ALA A 18 15.95 -6.21 5.69
N ALA A 19 15.36 -7.16 6.42
CA ALA A 19 16.07 -7.89 7.48
C ALA A 19 17.36 -8.61 7.00
N ASN A 20 17.47 -8.90 5.70
CA ASN A 20 18.66 -9.48 5.05
C ASN A 20 19.24 -8.59 3.93
N ALA A 21 18.97 -7.29 3.95
CA ALA A 21 19.53 -6.37 2.96
C ALA A 21 21.03 -6.15 3.23
N ALA A 22 21.82 -6.07 2.16
CA ALA A 22 23.24 -5.75 2.21
C ALA A 22 23.45 -4.28 1.86
N GLU A 23 23.97 -3.49 2.80
CA GLU A 23 24.44 -2.13 2.54
C GLU A 23 25.68 -2.19 1.65
N VAL A 24 25.56 -1.71 0.42
CA VAL A 24 26.66 -1.75 -0.56
C VAL A 24 27.30 -0.38 -0.78
N TYR A 25 26.61 0.69 -0.38
CA TYR A 25 27.12 2.05 -0.45
C TYR A 25 26.59 2.88 0.71
N ASN A 26 27.50 3.60 1.37
CA ASN A 26 27.17 4.56 2.42
C ASN A 26 28.23 5.64 2.48
N LYS A 27 27.96 6.77 1.83
CA LYS A 27 28.91 7.88 1.74
C LYS A 27 28.19 9.20 1.48
N ASP A 28 28.67 10.27 2.11
CA ASP A 28 28.23 11.65 1.88
C ASP A 28 26.69 11.83 2.00
N GLY A 29 26.09 11.20 3.02
CA GLY A 29 24.64 11.28 3.26
C GLY A 29 23.80 10.42 2.32
N ASN A 30 24.41 9.64 1.43
CA ASN A 30 23.73 8.73 0.52
C ASN A 30 23.95 7.28 0.97
N LYS A 31 22.89 6.50 0.98
CA LYS A 31 22.89 5.09 1.32
C LYS A 31 22.20 4.27 0.23
N LEU A 32 22.76 3.11 -0.11
CA LEU A 32 22.16 2.15 -1.03
C LEU A 32 22.27 0.74 -0.44
N ASP A 33 21.10 0.14 -0.23
CA ASP A 33 20.95 -1.24 0.17
C ASP A 33 20.49 -2.07 -1.04
N LEU A 34 21.16 -3.19 -1.28
CA LEU A 34 20.71 -4.23 -2.20
C LEU A 34 20.13 -5.39 -1.41
N TYR A 35 19.01 -5.94 -1.88
CA TYR A 35 18.38 -7.09 -1.24
C TYR A 35 17.78 -8.01 -2.27
N GLY A 36 17.51 -9.24 -1.85
CA GLY A 36 16.92 -10.24 -2.72
C GLY A 36 16.82 -11.59 -2.03
N LYS A 37 16.27 -12.55 -2.76
CA LYS A 37 16.22 -13.97 -2.38
C LYS A 37 16.13 -14.85 -3.61
N VAL A 38 16.59 -16.09 -3.48
CA VAL A 38 16.33 -17.17 -4.43
C VAL A 38 15.61 -18.27 -3.65
N ALA A 39 14.44 -18.67 -4.13
CA ALA A 39 13.63 -19.71 -3.51
C ALA A 39 13.51 -20.87 -4.50
N GLY A 40 14.17 -21.99 -4.18
CA GLY A 40 13.87 -23.28 -4.80
C GLY A 40 12.61 -23.85 -4.15
N LEU A 41 11.52 -23.93 -4.90
CA LEU A 41 10.20 -24.22 -4.35
C LEU A 41 9.50 -25.25 -5.23
N HIS A 42 8.89 -26.26 -4.61
CA HIS A 42 8.09 -27.27 -5.30
C HIS A 42 6.79 -27.48 -4.53
N TYR A 43 5.67 -27.45 -5.24
CA TYR A 43 4.37 -27.76 -4.68
C TYR A 43 4.01 -29.20 -5.00
N PHE A 44 3.44 -29.87 -4.00
CA PHE A 44 2.83 -31.18 -4.14
C PHE A 44 1.31 -31.00 -3.99
N SER A 45 0.57 -31.21 -5.06
CA SER A 45 -0.87 -30.97 -5.11
C SER A 45 -1.59 -31.97 -6.01
N ASP A 46 -2.80 -32.38 -5.63
CA ASP A 46 -3.68 -33.14 -6.50
C ASP A 46 -4.24 -32.29 -7.65
N ASP A 47 -4.23 -30.96 -7.49
CA ASP A 47 -4.54 -30.01 -8.57
C ASP A 47 -3.29 -29.80 -9.44
N SER A 48 -3.31 -30.41 -10.64
CA SER A 48 -2.23 -30.32 -11.62
C SER A 48 -1.86 -28.89 -12.05
N GLY A 49 -2.76 -27.91 -11.90
CA GLY A 49 -2.45 -26.51 -12.21
C GLY A 49 -1.59 -25.82 -11.14
N SER A 50 -1.53 -26.42 -9.95
CA SER A 50 -0.83 -25.91 -8.76
C SER A 50 0.32 -26.83 -8.32
N ASP A 51 0.47 -28.01 -8.94
CA ASP A 51 1.55 -28.97 -8.70
C ASP A 51 2.78 -28.68 -9.55
N GLY A 52 3.97 -28.90 -8.98
CA GLY A 52 5.24 -28.82 -9.69
C GLY A 52 6.20 -27.74 -9.19
N ASP A 53 7.18 -27.41 -10.05
CA ASP A 53 8.20 -26.41 -9.74
C ASP A 53 7.59 -25.01 -9.70
N MET A 54 7.87 -24.29 -8.61
CA MET A 54 7.44 -22.92 -8.33
C MET A 54 8.64 -22.02 -8.02
N SER A 55 9.85 -22.44 -8.39
CA SER A 55 11.09 -21.72 -8.10
C SER A 55 11.08 -20.30 -8.67
N TYR A 56 11.60 -19.36 -7.87
CA TYR A 56 11.67 -17.95 -8.26
C TYR A 56 12.82 -17.23 -7.55
N ALA A 57 13.19 -16.08 -8.09
CA ALA A 57 14.10 -15.13 -7.47
C ALA A 57 13.45 -13.75 -7.34
N ARG A 58 13.88 -12.99 -6.35
CA ARG A 58 13.57 -11.56 -6.21
C ARG A 58 14.84 -10.77 -5.98
N ILE A 59 14.89 -9.59 -6.56
CA ILE A 59 15.96 -8.63 -6.37
C ILE A 59 15.39 -7.23 -6.24
N GLY A 60 16.01 -6.40 -5.44
CA GLY A 60 15.62 -5.02 -5.27
C GLY A 60 16.72 -4.17 -4.67
N PHE A 61 16.45 -2.87 -4.64
CA PHE A 61 17.29 -1.90 -3.95
C PHE A 61 16.45 -0.90 -3.18
N LYS A 62 17.05 -0.32 -2.15
CA LYS A 62 16.55 0.84 -1.40
C LYS A 62 17.64 1.88 -1.37
N GLY A 63 17.35 3.06 -1.89
CA GLY A 63 18.26 4.19 -1.91
C GLY A 63 17.71 5.32 -1.04
N GLU A 64 18.58 5.96 -0.28
CA GLU A 64 18.27 7.13 0.54
C GLU A 64 19.34 8.21 0.34
N THR A 65 18.91 9.46 0.33
CA THR A 65 19.79 10.63 0.24
C THR A 65 19.35 11.67 1.26
N GLN A 66 20.25 12.02 2.17
CA GLN A 66 20.04 13.09 3.12
C GLN A 66 20.23 14.43 2.42
N ILE A 67 19.13 15.18 2.27
CA ILE A 67 19.13 16.49 1.61
C ILE A 67 19.37 17.61 2.64
N ALA A 68 18.73 17.50 3.80
CA ALA A 68 18.93 18.35 4.97
C ALA A 68 18.65 17.58 6.28
N ASP A 69 18.86 18.19 7.45
CA ASP A 69 18.71 17.54 8.76
C ASP A 69 17.32 16.88 8.99
N GLN A 70 16.26 17.42 8.37
CA GLN A 70 14.89 16.90 8.46
C GLN A 70 14.28 16.57 7.09
N PHE A 71 15.10 16.50 6.05
CA PHE A 71 14.62 16.27 4.68
C PHE A 71 15.46 15.21 4.00
N THR A 72 14.84 14.06 3.73
CA THR A 72 15.47 12.90 3.11
C THR A 72 14.70 12.50 1.87
N GLY A 73 15.39 12.31 0.74
CA GLY A 73 14.83 11.67 -0.43
C GLY A 73 15.06 10.16 -0.37
N TYR A 74 14.11 9.37 -0.83
CA TYR A 74 14.28 7.91 -0.90
C TYR A 74 13.58 7.30 -2.10
N GLY A 75 13.99 6.09 -2.45
CA GLY A 75 13.34 5.29 -3.48
C GLY A 75 13.57 3.80 -3.28
N GLN A 76 12.60 3.01 -3.73
CA GLN A 76 12.67 1.56 -3.67
C GLN A 76 12.19 0.93 -4.97
N TRP A 77 12.90 -0.11 -5.39
CA TRP A 77 12.50 -0.98 -6.47
C TRP A 77 12.61 -2.44 -6.03
N GLU A 78 11.65 -3.27 -6.44
CA GLU A 78 11.63 -4.71 -6.23
C GLU A 78 11.10 -5.42 -7.47
N PHE A 79 11.82 -6.45 -7.91
CA PHE A 79 11.51 -7.22 -9.11
C PHE A 79 11.44 -8.72 -8.81
N ASN A 80 10.47 -9.40 -9.42
CA ASN A 80 10.26 -10.83 -9.34
C ASN A 80 10.66 -11.50 -10.66
N ILE A 81 11.38 -12.62 -10.55
CA ILE A 81 11.85 -13.43 -11.66
C ILE A 81 11.42 -14.87 -11.42
N GLY A 82 10.51 -15.39 -12.22
CA GLY A 82 10.17 -16.80 -12.22
C GLY A 82 11.29 -17.65 -12.82
N ALA A 83 11.54 -18.81 -12.25
CA ALA A 83 12.61 -19.73 -12.63
C ALA A 83 12.12 -21.16 -12.88
N ASN A 84 10.80 -21.36 -13.01
CA ASN A 84 10.14 -22.63 -13.22
C ASN A 84 9.58 -22.82 -14.66
N GLY A 85 9.81 -21.85 -15.55
CA GLY A 85 9.43 -21.91 -16.96
C GLY A 85 10.63 -22.08 -17.89
N PRO A 86 10.41 -22.49 -19.17
CA PRO A 86 11.48 -22.50 -20.17
C PRO A 86 11.99 -21.08 -20.46
N GLU A 87 13.21 -20.94 -20.97
CA GLU A 87 13.81 -19.62 -21.31
C GLU A 87 13.02 -18.82 -22.36
N SER A 88 12.14 -19.49 -23.12
CA SER A 88 11.23 -18.84 -24.07
C SER A 88 10.05 -18.15 -23.38
N ASP A 89 9.80 -18.42 -22.09
CA ASP A 89 8.78 -17.77 -21.30
C ASP A 89 9.18 -16.32 -20.99
N LYS A 90 8.33 -15.39 -21.44
CA LYS A 90 8.51 -13.94 -21.23
C LYS A 90 7.56 -13.38 -20.17
N GLY A 91 6.69 -14.21 -19.60
CA GLY A 91 5.54 -13.78 -18.81
C GLY A 91 5.72 -13.87 -17.30
N ASN A 92 6.65 -14.69 -16.80
CA ASN A 92 6.77 -14.95 -15.37
C ASN A 92 7.69 -13.96 -14.63
N THR A 93 7.62 -12.68 -14.97
CA THR A 93 8.40 -11.62 -14.29
C THR A 93 7.54 -10.40 -14.02
N ALA A 94 7.81 -9.69 -12.93
CA ALA A 94 7.01 -8.52 -12.57
C ALA A 94 7.77 -7.55 -11.68
N THR A 95 7.59 -6.24 -11.92
CA THR A 95 7.93 -5.23 -10.93
C THR A 95 6.90 -5.28 -9.80
N ARG A 96 7.36 -5.59 -8.59
CA ARG A 96 6.53 -5.67 -7.39
C ARG A 96 6.37 -4.30 -6.76
N LEU A 97 7.47 -3.58 -6.56
CA LEU A 97 7.49 -2.23 -5.99
C LEU A 97 8.36 -1.33 -6.86
N ALA A 98 7.94 -0.08 -7.04
CA ALA A 98 8.68 0.96 -7.74
C ALA A 98 8.11 2.32 -7.34
N PHE A 99 8.71 2.96 -6.34
CA PHE A 99 8.26 4.25 -5.85
C PHE A 99 9.43 5.11 -5.38
N ALA A 100 9.18 6.41 -5.33
CA ALA A 100 10.09 7.39 -4.75
C ALA A 100 9.31 8.32 -3.83
N GLY A 101 10.00 8.92 -2.86
CA GLY A 101 9.37 9.74 -1.86
C GLY A 101 10.33 10.62 -1.09
N PHE A 102 9.74 11.36 -0.15
CA PHE A 102 10.42 12.26 0.74
C PHE A 102 10.00 12.01 2.19
N GLY A 103 10.95 12.15 3.10
CA GLY A 103 10.73 12.17 4.54
C GLY A 103 10.98 13.55 5.10
N PHE A 104 10.11 13.97 6.03
CA PHE A 104 10.09 15.30 6.64
C PHE A 104 10.32 15.23 8.16
N GLY A 105 11.22 14.35 8.60
CA GLY A 105 11.45 14.08 10.02
C GLY A 105 10.17 13.61 10.74
N GLN A 106 9.78 14.30 11.81
CA GLN A 106 8.57 13.99 12.58
C GLN A 106 7.26 14.28 11.84
N ASN A 107 7.31 15.05 10.74
CA ASN A 107 6.13 15.39 9.94
C ASN A 107 5.76 14.27 8.96
N GLY A 108 6.40 13.11 9.04
CA GLY A 108 6.04 11.92 8.28
C GLY A 108 6.73 11.84 6.92
N THR A 109 6.16 11.02 6.05
CA THR A 109 6.70 10.71 4.72
C THR A 109 5.62 10.79 3.66
N PHE A 110 6.02 11.15 2.44
CA PHE A 110 5.18 11.08 1.26
C PHE A 110 5.88 10.31 0.15
N ASP A 111 5.20 9.35 -0.47
CA ASP A 111 5.69 8.59 -1.61
C ASP A 111 4.66 8.47 -2.73
N TYR A 112 5.15 8.29 -3.96
CA TYR A 112 4.31 8.02 -5.12
C TYR A 112 4.92 6.93 -6.01
N GLY A 113 4.07 6.04 -6.52
CA GLY A 113 4.44 5.05 -7.53
C GLY A 113 3.64 3.76 -7.44
N ARG A 114 4.33 2.63 -7.63
CA ARG A 114 3.81 1.29 -7.33
C ARG A 114 4.24 0.88 -5.93
N ASN A 115 3.32 0.94 -4.99
CA ASN A 115 3.55 0.63 -3.58
C ASN A 115 2.42 -0.26 -3.03
N TYR A 116 2.53 -0.68 -1.78
CA TYR A 116 1.43 -1.31 -1.06
C TYR A 116 0.31 -0.30 -0.79
N GLY A 117 -0.93 -0.75 -0.97
CA GLY A 117 -2.10 -0.02 -0.55
C GLY A 117 -2.24 0.00 0.97
N VAL A 118 -2.83 1.05 1.54
CA VAL A 118 -2.92 1.24 3.01
C VAL A 118 -3.73 0.17 3.73
N VAL A 119 -4.58 -0.58 3.02
CA VAL A 119 -5.27 -1.74 3.60
C VAL A 119 -4.28 -2.83 4.02
N TYR A 120 -3.17 -2.95 3.28
CA TYR A 120 -2.14 -3.95 3.56
C TYR A 120 -1.32 -3.64 4.83
N ASP A 121 -1.44 -2.43 5.41
CA ASP A 121 -0.75 -2.07 6.66
C ASP A 121 -1.18 -2.95 7.85
N VAL A 122 -2.44 -3.42 7.84
CA VAL A 122 -2.99 -4.32 8.87
C VAL A 122 -2.90 -5.77 8.41
N GLU A 123 -3.18 -6.08 7.14
CA GLU A 123 -3.11 -7.45 6.61
C GLU A 123 -1.70 -8.04 6.72
N ALA A 124 -0.67 -7.20 6.60
CA ALA A 124 0.72 -7.61 6.78
C ALA A 124 1.00 -8.24 8.16
N TRP A 125 0.16 -7.99 9.18
CA TRP A 125 0.32 -8.63 10.49
C TRP A 125 0.00 -10.13 10.46
N THR A 126 -0.86 -10.56 9.54
CA THR A 126 -1.27 -11.96 9.37
C THR A 126 -0.59 -12.63 8.17
N ASP A 127 -0.04 -11.87 7.23
CA ASP A 127 0.75 -12.38 6.09
C ASP A 127 2.21 -12.68 6.46
N MET A 128 2.38 -13.54 7.47
CA MET A 128 3.68 -13.94 8.06
C MET A 128 3.88 -15.47 8.05
N LEU A 129 3.13 -16.14 7.18
CA LEU A 129 3.17 -17.59 7.02
C LEU A 129 4.35 -18.02 6.13
N PRO A 130 4.79 -19.29 6.19
CA PRO A 130 5.99 -19.74 5.47
C PRO A 130 5.93 -19.60 3.94
N GLU A 131 4.75 -19.74 3.33
CA GLU A 131 4.58 -19.64 1.87
C GLU A 131 3.17 -19.19 1.46
N PHE A 132 2.13 -19.86 1.99
CA PHE A 132 0.73 -19.49 1.73
C PHE A 132 0.22 -18.49 2.75
N GLY A 133 -0.64 -17.55 2.37
CA GLY A 133 -1.15 -16.53 3.30
C GLY A 133 -1.41 -15.20 2.60
N GLY A 134 -2.17 -14.31 3.23
CA GLY A 134 -2.44 -12.98 2.68
C GLY A 134 -3.31 -12.96 1.40
N ASP A 135 -4.04 -14.05 1.12
CA ASP A 135 -4.78 -14.24 -0.14
C ASP A 135 -6.31 -14.14 0.01
N THR A 136 -6.83 -13.80 1.21
CA THR A 136 -8.29 -13.78 1.45
C THR A 136 -8.99 -12.64 0.71
N TYR A 137 -8.41 -11.44 0.75
CA TYR A 137 -8.86 -10.27 0.00
C TYR A 137 -7.70 -9.39 -0.50
N ALA A 138 -6.51 -9.54 0.10
CA ALA A 138 -5.29 -8.92 -0.35
C ALA A 138 -4.80 -9.56 -1.65
N GLY A 139 -4.48 -8.72 -2.62
CA GLY A 139 -4.14 -9.14 -3.97
C GLY A 139 -3.46 -8.04 -4.75
N ALA A 140 -2.52 -8.41 -5.62
CA ALA A 140 -1.86 -7.45 -6.48
C ALA A 140 -2.84 -6.90 -7.53
N ASP A 141 -2.85 -5.58 -7.68
CA ASP A 141 -3.72 -4.83 -8.58
C ASP A 141 -5.23 -5.01 -8.26
N ASN A 142 -5.56 -5.32 -7.01
CA ASN A 142 -6.93 -5.35 -6.49
C ASN A 142 -7.20 -4.10 -5.64
N PHE A 143 -7.45 -2.97 -6.32
CA PHE A 143 -7.56 -1.64 -5.68
C PHE A 143 -6.35 -1.36 -4.77
N MET A 144 -6.58 -0.97 -3.50
CA MET A 144 -5.55 -0.74 -2.47
C MET A 144 -5.41 -1.92 -1.48
N ASN A 145 -5.89 -3.13 -1.82
CA ASN A 145 -5.82 -4.29 -0.91
C ASN A 145 -4.44 -4.96 -0.86
N GLY A 146 -3.56 -4.64 -1.80
CA GLY A 146 -2.21 -5.20 -1.88
C GLY A 146 -1.30 -4.24 -2.63
N ARG A 147 -0.41 -4.74 -3.48
CA ARG A 147 0.43 -3.88 -4.33
C ARG A 147 -0.42 -3.23 -5.42
N ALA A 148 -0.31 -1.91 -5.56
CA ALA A 148 -1.15 -1.10 -6.44
C ALA A 148 -0.30 -0.11 -7.25
N ASN A 149 -0.76 0.27 -8.45
CA ASN A 149 -0.15 1.36 -9.23
C ASN A 149 -0.80 2.70 -8.91
N SER A 150 -0.04 3.76 -9.15
CA SER A 150 -0.52 5.15 -9.13
C SER A 150 -1.03 5.56 -7.74
N VAL A 151 -0.38 5.05 -6.68
CA VAL A 151 -0.71 5.41 -5.30
C VAL A 151 0.19 6.53 -4.81
N ALA A 152 -0.43 7.57 -4.24
CA ALA A 152 0.20 8.63 -3.47
C ALA A 152 -0.09 8.39 -2.00
N THR A 153 0.94 8.12 -1.20
CA THR A 153 0.79 7.71 0.20
C THR A 153 1.47 8.72 1.11
N TYR A 154 0.72 9.25 2.06
CA TYR A 154 1.26 10.00 3.19
C TYR A 154 1.21 9.12 4.43
N ARG A 155 2.30 9.06 5.20
CA ARG A 155 2.39 8.28 6.45
C ARG A 155 2.96 9.14 7.55
N ASN A 156 2.47 8.96 8.77
CA ASN A 156 3.01 9.61 9.95
C ASN A 156 3.00 8.63 11.13
N ASN A 157 4.13 8.58 11.85
CA ASN A 157 4.28 7.77 13.06
C ASN A 157 4.36 8.70 14.26
N GLY A 158 3.67 8.33 15.35
CA GLY A 158 3.62 9.12 16.57
C GLY A 158 2.73 10.37 16.50
N PHE A 159 1.79 10.42 15.56
CA PHE A 159 0.86 11.53 15.30
C PHE A 159 1.51 12.92 15.44
N PHE A 160 2.51 13.18 14.60
CA PHE A 160 3.31 14.42 14.58
C PHE A 160 4.12 14.65 15.87
N GLY A 161 4.48 13.58 16.57
CA GLY A 161 5.15 13.61 17.87
C GLY A 161 4.22 13.90 19.05
N GLN A 162 2.89 13.91 18.86
CA GLN A 162 1.94 14.20 19.94
C GLN A 162 1.50 12.94 20.70
N VAL A 163 1.42 11.81 20.03
CA VAL A 163 0.93 10.55 20.62
C VAL A 163 1.85 9.42 20.19
N ASP A 164 2.74 9.02 21.08
CA ASP A 164 3.63 7.89 20.81
C ASP A 164 2.83 6.60 20.59
N GLY A 165 3.32 5.76 19.67
CA GLY A 165 2.62 4.55 19.21
C GLY A 165 1.44 4.77 18.27
N LEU A 166 0.89 5.99 18.12
CA LEU A 166 -0.21 6.26 17.17
C LEU A 166 0.32 6.56 15.77
N ASN A 167 0.06 5.64 14.85
CA ASN A 167 0.46 5.75 13.45
C ASN A 167 -0.77 5.92 12.56
N PHE A 168 -0.62 6.66 11.47
CA PHE A 168 -1.65 6.74 10.44
C PHE A 168 -1.07 6.90 9.04
N ALA A 169 -1.85 6.48 8.05
CA ALA A 169 -1.60 6.75 6.65
C ALA A 169 -2.85 7.24 5.94
N LEU A 170 -2.64 8.13 4.98
CA LEU A 170 -3.64 8.56 4.00
C LEU A 170 -3.13 8.21 2.62
N GLN A 171 -3.99 7.66 1.78
CA GLN A 171 -3.61 7.26 0.44
C GLN A 171 -4.66 7.66 -0.57
N TYR A 172 -4.19 8.13 -1.71
CA TYR A 172 -4.99 8.30 -2.91
C TYR A 172 -4.45 7.38 -4.00
N GLN A 173 -5.36 6.71 -4.71
CA GLN A 173 -5.03 5.92 -5.89
C GLN A 173 -5.69 6.56 -7.11
N GLY A 174 -4.87 6.95 -8.08
CA GLY A 174 -5.36 7.45 -9.35
C GLY A 174 -6.01 6.35 -10.20
N ASN A 175 -6.97 6.75 -11.02
CA ASN A 175 -7.64 5.87 -11.98
C ASN A 175 -6.63 5.12 -12.90
N ASN A 176 -6.82 3.80 -13.02
CA ASN A 176 -6.05 2.89 -13.88
C ASN A 176 -6.98 2.07 -14.79
N GLU A 177 -7.72 2.73 -15.68
CA GLU A 177 -8.62 2.10 -16.66
C GLU A 177 -7.98 1.90 -18.05
N LYS A 178 -8.41 0.85 -18.74
CA LYS A 178 -8.03 0.60 -20.13
C LYS A 178 -8.66 1.66 -21.03
N SER A 179 -7.95 2.08 -22.08
CA SER A 179 -8.52 2.98 -23.09
C SER A 179 -9.77 2.35 -23.73
N GLY A 180 -10.92 3.00 -23.54
CA GLY A 180 -12.20 2.63 -24.15
C GLY A 180 -12.51 3.42 -25.43
N LEU A 181 -13.75 3.31 -25.92
CA LEU A 181 -14.27 4.03 -27.10
C LEU A 181 -14.37 5.56 -26.91
N PHE A 182 -14.21 6.07 -25.68
CA PHE A 182 -14.44 7.47 -25.31
C PHE A 182 -13.25 8.08 -24.57
N ASP A 183 -12.03 7.82 -25.08
CA ASP A 183 -10.75 8.24 -24.51
C ASP A 183 -10.53 7.75 -23.07
N GLN A 184 -9.30 7.94 -22.57
CA GLN A 184 -8.87 7.47 -21.25
C GLN A 184 -9.00 8.59 -20.22
N GLU A 185 -9.60 8.29 -19.07
CA GLU A 185 -9.52 9.13 -17.86
C GLU A 185 -8.48 8.51 -16.91
N GLY A 186 -7.63 9.31 -16.28
CA GLY A 186 -6.65 8.83 -15.28
C GLY A 186 -5.21 8.64 -15.76
N SER A 187 -4.47 7.73 -15.11
CA SER A 187 -3.00 7.63 -15.13
C SER A 187 -2.36 7.07 -16.40
N GLY A 188 -3.14 6.71 -17.42
CA GLY A 188 -2.57 6.10 -18.63
C GLY A 188 -2.30 4.60 -18.54
N ASN A 189 -2.32 4.01 -17.34
CA ASN A 189 -1.69 2.71 -17.06
C ASN A 189 -2.59 1.47 -17.20
N GLY A 190 -3.77 1.58 -17.80
CA GLY A 190 -4.71 0.46 -17.92
C GLY A 190 -4.56 -0.42 -19.17
N ASN A 191 -3.75 -0.03 -20.16
CA ASN A 191 -3.59 -0.81 -21.38
C ASN A 191 -2.94 -2.19 -21.10
N GLY A 192 -3.62 -3.26 -21.50
CA GLY A 192 -3.22 -4.65 -21.24
C GLY A 192 -3.68 -5.22 -19.90
N ARG A 193 -4.38 -4.44 -19.06
CA ARG A 193 -4.99 -4.93 -17.82
C ARG A 193 -6.25 -5.76 -18.11
N LYS A 194 -6.52 -6.72 -17.23
CA LYS A 194 -7.83 -7.39 -17.14
C LYS A 194 -8.78 -6.46 -16.39
N LEU A 195 -10.08 -6.49 -16.71
CA LEU A 195 -11.11 -5.67 -16.05
C LEU A 195 -11.09 -5.79 -14.52
N ALA A 196 -10.85 -6.99 -13.99
CA ALA A 196 -10.74 -7.25 -12.54
C ALA A 196 -9.50 -6.60 -11.87
N LYS A 197 -8.61 -5.96 -12.64
CA LYS A 197 -7.40 -5.26 -12.18
C LYS A 197 -7.41 -3.76 -12.51
N GLU A 198 -8.56 -3.26 -12.96
CA GLU A 198 -8.82 -1.84 -13.17
C GLU A 198 -9.38 -1.23 -11.89
N ASN A 199 -9.18 0.07 -11.72
CA ASN A 199 -9.73 0.84 -10.61
C ASN A 199 -10.00 2.26 -11.08
N GLY A 200 -11.07 2.88 -10.58
CA GLY A 200 -11.26 4.32 -10.69
C GLY A 200 -10.41 5.06 -9.64
N ASP A 201 -10.70 6.33 -9.43
CA ASP A 201 -10.12 7.11 -8.34
C ASP A 201 -10.59 6.58 -6.97
N GLY A 202 -9.68 6.47 -6.02
CA GLY A 202 -9.96 5.94 -4.68
C GLY A 202 -9.14 6.59 -3.59
N TYR A 203 -9.67 6.57 -2.36
CA TYR A 203 -8.99 7.06 -1.16
C TYR A 203 -9.02 5.99 -0.07
N GLY A 204 -7.91 5.85 0.65
CA GLY A 204 -7.78 4.93 1.78
C GLY A 204 -7.16 5.62 2.98
N MET A 205 -7.48 5.09 4.15
CA MET A 205 -6.86 5.47 5.41
C MET A 205 -6.54 4.22 6.23
N SER A 206 -5.39 4.21 6.88
CA SER A 206 -5.04 3.23 7.90
C SER A 206 -4.61 3.94 9.17
N THR A 207 -4.84 3.31 10.31
CA THR A 207 -4.28 3.74 11.59
C THR A 207 -3.93 2.53 12.42
N SER A 208 -2.83 2.62 13.17
CA SER A 208 -2.46 1.62 14.17
C SER A 208 -2.03 2.28 15.46
N TYR A 209 -2.19 1.56 16.56
CA TYR A 209 -1.71 1.95 17.86
C TYR A 209 -0.90 0.81 18.48
N ASP A 210 0.37 1.08 18.76
CA ASP A 210 1.28 0.14 19.41
C ASP A 210 1.28 0.40 20.92
N PHE A 211 0.95 -0.61 21.71
CA PHE A 211 1.00 -0.55 23.16
C PHE A 211 2.36 -1.02 23.69
N ASP A 212 2.81 -0.41 24.79
CA ASP A 212 4.11 -0.68 25.42
C ASP A 212 4.34 -2.13 25.90
N PHE A 213 3.28 -2.95 25.95
CA PHE A 213 3.33 -4.35 26.35
C PHE A 213 3.33 -5.33 25.16
N GLY A 214 3.55 -4.83 23.94
CA GLY A 214 3.74 -5.65 22.74
C GLY A 214 2.45 -6.06 22.03
N LEU A 215 1.31 -5.46 22.39
CA LEU A 215 0.07 -5.55 21.63
C LEU A 215 -0.01 -4.38 20.64
N SER A 216 -0.54 -4.61 19.44
CA SER A 216 -0.87 -3.56 18.47
C SER A 216 -2.31 -3.71 17.99
N LEU A 217 -3.02 -2.60 17.82
CA LEU A 217 -4.37 -2.56 17.23
C LEU A 217 -4.37 -1.75 15.95
N GLY A 218 -5.01 -2.25 14.90
CA GLY A 218 -5.04 -1.64 13.57
C GLY A 218 -6.46 -1.50 13.05
N LEU A 219 -6.75 -0.40 12.37
CA LEU A 219 -7.99 -0.16 11.64
C LEU A 219 -7.66 0.37 10.25
N LEU A 220 -8.44 -0.07 9.26
CA LEU A 220 -8.36 0.40 7.88
C LEU A 220 -9.74 0.83 7.39
N THR A 221 -9.77 1.78 6.47
CA THR A 221 -10.98 2.15 5.72
C THR A 221 -10.57 2.47 4.30
N LEU A 222 -11.36 1.98 3.36
CA LEU A 222 -11.13 2.16 1.93
C LEU A 222 -12.43 2.59 1.27
N THR A 223 -12.39 3.71 0.55
CA THR A 223 -13.49 4.20 -0.27
C THR A 223 -13.03 4.24 -1.73
N LEU A 224 -13.74 3.51 -2.59
CA LEU A 224 -13.39 3.33 -3.99
C LEU A 224 -14.48 3.84 -4.90
N THR A 225 -14.09 4.53 -5.96
CA THR A 225 -14.95 4.71 -7.12
C THR A 225 -14.72 3.53 -8.06
N VAL A 226 -15.74 2.70 -8.26
CA VAL A 226 -15.70 1.64 -9.27
C VAL A 226 -15.85 2.28 -10.65
N PRO A 227 -15.10 1.85 -11.68
CA PRO A 227 -15.33 2.28 -13.07
C PRO A 227 -16.73 1.84 -13.50
N THR A 228 -17.73 2.71 -13.29
CA THR A 228 -19.10 2.45 -13.74
C THR A 228 -19.15 2.46 -15.26
N ILE A 229 -19.61 1.36 -15.87
CA ILE A 229 -20.25 1.41 -17.19
C ILE A 229 -21.32 2.49 -17.11
N ARG A 230 -21.15 3.58 -17.86
CA ARG A 230 -21.96 4.80 -17.77
C ARG A 230 -23.45 4.49 -17.97
N PHE A 231 -24.20 4.39 -16.88
CA PHE A 231 -25.62 4.73 -16.82
C PHE A 231 -25.82 5.78 -15.72
N THR A 232 -25.78 7.04 -16.15
CA THR A 232 -26.41 8.23 -15.58
C THR A 232 -26.94 8.09 -14.15
N LYS A 233 -26.16 8.50 -13.12
CA LYS A 233 -26.67 9.00 -11.81
C LYS A 233 -25.52 9.44 -10.91
N VAL A 234 -25.10 10.72 -10.98
CA VAL A 234 -24.17 11.31 -9.99
C VAL A 234 -24.76 12.56 -9.30
N LEU A 235 -25.97 13.00 -9.64
CA LEU A 235 -26.54 14.19 -8.98
C LEU A 235 -27.32 13.90 -7.67
N ILE A 236 -27.55 12.63 -7.30
CA ILE A 236 -28.44 12.28 -6.16
C ILE A 236 -27.67 11.96 -4.87
N THR A 237 -26.45 11.42 -4.95
CA THR A 237 -25.71 10.96 -3.75
C THR A 237 -25.05 12.12 -3.00
N LEU A 238 -24.45 13.09 -3.70
CA LEU A 238 -23.76 14.22 -3.07
C LEU A 238 -24.71 15.15 -2.27
N VAL A 239 -25.99 15.22 -2.67
CA VAL A 239 -26.99 16.06 -1.99
C VAL A 239 -27.51 15.39 -0.70
N MET A 240 -27.52 14.07 -0.59
CA MET A 240 -27.99 13.36 0.60
C MET A 240 -26.94 13.30 1.72
N GLU A 241 -25.65 13.23 1.39
CA GLU A 241 -24.59 13.09 2.39
C GLU A 241 -24.28 14.41 3.11
N ILE A 242 -24.34 15.54 2.38
CA ILE A 242 -24.20 16.88 2.95
C ILE A 242 -25.39 17.24 3.86
N ALA A 243 -26.62 16.83 3.48
CA ALA A 243 -27.81 17.04 4.31
C ALA A 243 -27.78 16.22 5.62
N SER A 244 -27.19 15.02 5.57
CA SER A 244 -27.09 14.12 6.74
C SER A 244 -26.04 14.60 7.75
N MET A 245 -24.92 15.17 7.29
CA MET A 245 -23.89 15.75 8.16
C MET A 245 -24.34 17.04 8.84
N GLN A 246 -25.13 17.89 8.17
CA GLN A 246 -25.66 19.11 8.80
C GLN A 246 -26.71 18.81 9.87
N LEU A 247 -27.51 17.75 9.71
CA LEU A 247 -28.50 17.34 10.72
C LEU A 247 -27.86 16.72 11.98
N LEU A 248 -26.71 16.06 11.83
CA LEU A 248 -25.98 15.44 12.93
C LEU A 248 -25.26 16.48 13.80
N ALA A 249 -24.70 17.53 13.18
CA ALA A 249 -24.02 18.62 13.89
C ALA A 249 -24.98 19.47 14.74
N VAL A 250 -26.23 19.66 14.30
CA VAL A 250 -27.24 20.44 15.04
C VAL A 250 -27.83 19.66 16.22
N LYS A 251 -27.81 18.32 16.22
CA LYS A 251 -28.35 17.49 17.32
C LYS A 251 -27.35 17.24 18.47
N GLN A 252 -26.06 17.13 18.19
CA GLN A 252 -25.00 16.94 19.20
C GLN A 252 -24.85 18.15 20.14
N GLN A 253 -25.29 19.34 19.73
CA GLN A 253 -25.21 20.54 20.56
C GLN A 253 -26.34 20.67 21.59
N LYS A 254 -27.39 19.82 21.52
CA LYS A 254 -28.59 19.99 22.36
C LYS A 254 -28.90 18.88 23.37
N HIS A 255 -28.50 17.63 23.15
CA HIS A 255 -28.81 16.54 24.10
C HIS A 255 -27.68 15.49 24.12
N GLY A 256 -27.33 15.01 25.33
CA GLY A 256 -26.22 14.09 25.61
C GLY A 256 -26.28 12.71 24.92
N PRO A 257 -25.41 11.75 25.33
CA PRO A 257 -24.96 10.66 24.46
C PRO A 257 -26.09 9.68 24.11
N LEU A 258 -26.25 9.41 22.81
CA LEU A 258 -27.22 8.45 22.27
C LEU A 258 -26.52 7.14 21.94
N VAL A 259 -27.07 6.02 22.42
CA VAL A 259 -26.63 4.65 22.12
C VAL A 259 -26.96 4.31 20.67
N LEU A 260 -25.97 3.82 19.92
CA LEU A 260 -26.08 3.45 18.51
C LEU A 260 -26.57 2.00 18.38
N ASN A 261 -27.69 1.77 17.68
CA ASN A 261 -28.05 0.46 17.15
C ASN A 261 -28.08 0.60 15.62
N THR A 262 -27.09 0.03 14.94
CA THR A 262 -27.02 0.02 13.47
C THR A 262 -27.43 -1.37 12.96
N THR A 263 -28.60 -1.47 12.36
CA THR A 263 -28.98 -2.62 11.52
C THR A 263 -28.76 -2.24 10.07
N LEU A 264 -27.80 -2.89 9.41
CA LEU A 264 -27.53 -2.74 7.99
C LEU A 264 -28.51 -3.64 7.21
N ILE A 265 -29.33 -3.07 6.34
CA ILE A 265 -30.13 -3.83 5.36
C ILE A 265 -29.50 -3.61 3.99
N THR A 266 -28.91 -4.67 3.45
CA THR A 266 -28.44 -4.75 2.05
C THR A 266 -29.58 -5.28 1.18
N PHE A 267 -29.84 -4.63 0.04
CA PHE A 267 -30.65 -5.22 -1.04
C PHE A 267 -29.71 -5.72 -2.15
N THR A 268 -29.98 -6.94 -2.60
CA THR A 268 -29.34 -7.70 -3.70
C THR A 268 -29.42 -6.98 -5.04
#